data_AF-A0A9P6NX04-F1
#
_entry.id   AF-A0A9P6NX04-F1
#
_cell.length_a   1.000
_cell.length_b   1.000
_cell.length_c   1.000
_cell.angle_alpha   90.00
_cell.angle_beta   90.00
_cell.angle_gamma   90.00
#
_symmetry.space_group_name_H-M   'P 1'
#
loop_
_entity.id
_entity.type
_entity.pdbx_description
1 polymer ?
#
loop_
_entity_poly.entity_id
_entity_poly.type
_entity_poly.pdbx_seq_one_letter_code
_entity_poly.pdbx_strand_id
1 'polypeptide(L)'
;MDSSRWSGYPEVPLQNTVPPYAIHLIILTGKTDWAPHIEDEGLAAALIRAIDDRKKQDDSRPDGHIFHSIHDHDGASCRRILVTNASLPSSLSTQRGGQDVILLPDNVIIANVTPRRSSQLLDFVFGKPSTFVTRPSPYRNLILICGHGSKDRRCGTIGPMLRKSMQQSLRDACVADSQVALVSHLGGTIRS
;
A
#
# COMPACT_ATOMS: atom_id res chain seq x y z
N MET A 1 -7.55 50.25 -9.34
CA MET A 1 -7.64 48.78 -9.29
C MET A 1 -6.41 48.30 -8.56
N ASP A 2 -6.60 47.87 -7.32
CA ASP A 2 -5.55 47.69 -6.31
C ASP A 2 -4.96 46.27 -6.40
N SER A 3 -3.64 46.20 -6.62
CA SER A 3 -2.84 44.97 -6.76
C SER A 3 -2.37 44.40 -5.41
N SER A 4 -2.81 44.93 -4.28
CA SER A 4 -2.39 44.49 -2.93
C SER A 4 -3.12 43.25 -2.38
N ARG A 5 -3.97 42.58 -3.18
CA ARG A 5 -4.81 41.46 -2.67
C ARG A 5 -4.12 40.09 -2.58
N TRP A 6 -2.84 39.98 -2.94
CA TRP A 6 -2.13 38.68 -3.02
C TRP A 6 -0.75 38.66 -2.35
N SER A 7 -0.51 39.45 -1.30
CA SER A 7 0.77 39.47 -0.58
C SER A 7 0.67 38.93 0.85
N GLY A 8 -0.05 37.83 1.06
CA GLY A 8 -0.38 37.34 2.41
C GLY A 8 -0.36 35.83 2.64
N TYR A 9 0.17 35.02 1.72
CA TYR A 9 0.47 33.62 2.05
C TYR A 9 1.95 33.50 2.43
N PRO A 10 2.29 33.22 3.70
CA PRO A 10 3.66 32.83 4.01
C PRO A 10 3.94 31.55 3.22
N GLU A 11 5.02 31.54 2.43
CA GLU A 11 5.61 30.31 1.92
C GLU A 11 6.06 29.49 3.14
N VAL A 12 5.18 28.63 3.62
CA VAL A 12 5.55 27.66 4.64
C VAL A 12 6.45 26.64 3.94
N PRO A 13 7.71 26.47 4.35
CA PRO A 13 8.57 25.47 3.78
C PRO A 13 7.92 24.09 3.92
N LEU A 14 7.85 23.31 2.84
CA LEU A 14 7.28 21.95 2.79
C LEU A 14 8.02 20.92 3.66
N GLN A 15 8.95 21.36 4.52
CA GLN A 15 9.68 20.51 5.44
C GLN A 15 8.75 20.12 6.59
N ASN A 16 8.46 18.82 6.73
CA ASN A 16 7.55 18.17 7.69
C ASN A 16 6.03 18.13 7.40
N THR A 17 5.57 18.31 6.16
CA THR A 17 4.15 18.05 5.79
C THR A 17 3.87 16.68 5.17
N VAL A 18 4.91 15.87 4.91
CA VAL A 18 4.74 14.50 4.41
C VAL A 18 4.63 13.56 5.62
N PRO A 19 3.52 12.80 5.79
CA PRO A 19 3.45 11.78 6.81
C PRO A 19 4.62 10.79 6.70
N PRO A 20 5.08 10.21 7.82
CA PRO A 20 6.24 9.32 7.82
C PRO A 20 6.09 8.22 6.76
N TYR A 21 7.23 7.89 6.13
CA TYR A 21 7.34 6.94 5.04
C TYR A 21 6.51 5.66 5.31
N ALA A 22 5.43 5.44 4.56
CA ALA A 22 4.58 4.26 4.71
C ALA A 22 5.08 3.12 3.81
N ILE A 23 5.30 1.94 4.39
CA ILE A 23 5.47 0.72 3.59
C ILE A 23 4.12 0.37 2.97
N HIS A 24 4.09 0.05 1.69
CA HIS A 24 2.88 -0.43 1.04
C HIS A 24 3.11 -1.84 0.51
N LEU A 25 2.37 -2.80 1.08
CA LEU A 25 2.26 -4.17 0.61
C LEU A 25 1.06 -4.27 -0.34
N ILE A 26 1.34 -4.33 -1.63
CA ILE A 26 0.32 -4.45 -2.67
C ILE A 26 0.24 -5.92 -3.09
N ILE A 27 -0.86 -6.59 -2.78
CA ILE A 27 -1.07 -8.01 -3.07
C ILE A 27 -1.64 -8.16 -4.48
N LEU A 28 -0.94 -8.87 -5.36
CA LEU A 28 -1.36 -9.12 -6.72
C LEU A 28 -2.39 -10.26 -6.72
N THR A 29 -3.68 -9.92 -6.83
CA THR A 29 -4.76 -10.90 -6.76
C THR A 29 -5.31 -11.31 -8.12
N GLY A 30 -5.06 -10.51 -9.16
CA GLY A 30 -5.69 -10.64 -10.47
C GLY A 30 -7.20 -10.37 -10.49
N LYS A 31 -7.81 -10.00 -9.35
CA LYS A 31 -9.24 -9.73 -9.22
C LYS A 31 -9.52 -8.23 -9.33
N THR A 32 -10.70 -7.86 -9.81
CA THR A 32 -11.15 -6.46 -9.88
C THR A 32 -12.17 -6.09 -8.83
N ASP A 33 -12.61 -7.06 -8.02
CA ASP A 33 -13.48 -6.87 -6.87
C ASP A 33 -13.08 -7.84 -5.75
N TRP A 34 -13.40 -7.48 -4.51
CA TRP A 34 -13.01 -8.19 -3.29
C TRP A 34 -14.18 -8.18 -2.30
N ALA A 35 -14.14 -9.02 -1.26
CA ALA A 35 -15.09 -8.87 -0.16
C ALA A 35 -15.01 -7.44 0.44
N PRO A 36 -16.11 -6.88 0.99
CA PRO A 36 -16.12 -5.53 1.56
C PRO A 36 -15.02 -5.29 2.60
N HIS A 37 -14.65 -6.36 3.31
CA HIS A 37 -13.62 -6.40 4.33
C HIS A 37 -12.50 -7.34 3.88
N ILE A 38 -11.42 -6.77 3.33
CA ILE A 38 -10.25 -7.56 2.91
C ILE A 38 -9.44 -8.06 4.12
N GLU A 39 -9.68 -7.45 5.28
CA GLU A 39 -9.13 -7.81 6.58
C GLU A 39 -9.65 -9.16 7.11
N ASP A 40 -10.72 -9.70 6.52
CA ASP A 40 -11.35 -10.93 7.00
C ASP A 40 -10.87 -12.17 6.25
N GLU A 41 -10.43 -12.04 4.99
CA GLU A 41 -10.07 -13.17 4.13
C GLU A 41 -8.66 -13.10 3.47
N GLY A 42 -8.14 -14.30 3.15
CA GLY A 42 -6.95 -14.46 2.31
C GLY A 42 -5.64 -13.93 2.92
N LEU A 43 -4.72 -13.53 2.04
CA LEU A 43 -3.41 -13.01 2.42
C LEU A 43 -3.50 -11.62 3.09
N ALA A 44 -4.42 -10.78 2.64
CA ALA A 44 -4.63 -9.45 3.23
C ALA A 44 -4.96 -9.56 4.73
N ALA A 45 -5.93 -10.40 5.08
CA ALA A 45 -6.28 -10.70 6.45
C ALA A 45 -5.11 -11.24 7.28
N ALA A 46 -4.33 -12.16 6.71
CA ALA A 46 -3.17 -12.74 7.41
C ALA A 46 -2.06 -11.71 7.64
N LEU A 47 -1.82 -10.80 6.70
CA LEU A 47 -0.86 -9.71 6.86
C LEU A 47 -1.35 -8.69 7.88
N ILE A 48 -2.61 -8.28 7.82
CA ILE A 48 -3.21 -7.34 8.77
C ILE A 48 -3.15 -7.90 10.20
N ARG A 49 -3.52 -9.17 10.41
CA ARG A 49 -3.37 -9.84 11.71
C ARG A 49 -1.92 -9.86 12.19
N ALA A 50 -0.97 -10.22 11.32
CA ALA A 50 0.45 -10.24 11.68
C ALA A 50 1.00 -8.85 12.02
N ILE A 51 0.50 -7.79 11.36
CA ILE A 51 0.84 -6.39 11.69
C ILE A 51 0.27 -6.02 13.07
N ASP A 52 -0.99 -6.35 13.33
CA ASP A 52 -1.65 -6.04 14.60
C ASP A 52 -1.03 -6.80 15.78
N ASP A 53 -0.64 -8.06 15.59
CA ASP A 53 0.02 -8.84 16.63
C ASP A 53 1.42 -8.29 16.97
N ARG A 54 2.13 -7.73 15.97
CA ARG A 54 3.41 -7.03 16.21
C ARG A 54 3.22 -5.73 16.99
N LYS A 55 2.15 -4.97 16.72
CA LYS A 55 1.82 -3.77 17.51
C LYS A 55 1.57 -4.10 18.98
N LYS A 56 0.75 -5.13 19.26
CA LYS A 56 0.47 -5.57 20.64
C LYS A 56 1.72 -6.01 21.40
N GLN A 57 2.69 -6.61 20.71
CA GLN A 57 3.98 -7.01 21.31
C GLN A 57 4.88 -5.82 21.63
N ASP A 58 4.77 -4.73 20.87
CA ASP A 58 5.48 -3.48 21.13
C ASP A 58 4.87 -2.75 22.33
N ASP A 59 3.54 -2.67 22.41
CA ASP A 59 2.79 -2.08 23.53
C ASP A 59 3.06 -2.77 24.90
N SER A 60 3.56 -4.01 24.88
CA SER A 60 3.88 -4.79 26.08
C SER A 60 5.36 -4.75 26.50
N ARG A 61 6.21 -4.01 25.77
CA ARG A 61 7.63 -3.80 26.10
C ARG A 61 7.89 -2.33 26.44
N PRO A 62 8.55 -2.01 27.57
CA PRO A 62 9.02 -0.65 27.80
C PRO A 62 10.19 -0.38 26.86
N ASP A 63 9.97 0.52 25.90
CA ASP A 63 10.98 1.41 25.29
C ASP A 63 12.05 0.80 24.36
N GLY A 64 11.63 0.07 23.31
CA GLY A 64 12.56 -0.60 22.38
C GLY A 64 12.58 -0.12 20.92
N HIS A 65 11.45 -0.09 20.21
CA HIS A 65 11.43 0.10 18.74
C HIS A 65 10.13 0.77 18.25
N ILE A 66 9.94 2.03 18.66
CA ILE A 66 8.69 2.79 18.71
C ILE A 66 8.14 3.24 17.34
N PHE A 67 6.81 3.09 17.08
CA PHE A 67 6.00 3.76 16.02
C PHE A 67 5.60 5.19 16.38
N HIS A 68 5.77 6.24 15.53
CA HIS A 68 5.17 7.58 15.75
C HIS A 68 4.46 8.20 14.52
N SER A 69 3.21 8.68 14.69
CA SER A 69 2.39 9.44 13.73
C SER A 69 2.44 10.95 14.00
N ILE A 70 1.95 11.82 13.11
CA ILE A 70 1.92 13.29 13.28
C ILE A 70 0.82 13.76 14.28
N HIS A 71 0.10 12.81 14.90
CA HIS A 71 -0.63 13.06 16.16
C HIS A 71 0.15 12.61 17.41
N ASP A 72 1.35 12.04 17.26
CA ASP A 72 2.29 11.71 18.35
C ASP A 72 3.34 12.80 18.46
N HIS A 73 3.21 13.61 19.50
CA HIS A 73 4.24 14.56 19.91
C HIS A 73 5.25 13.90 20.86
N ASP A 74 6.01 12.85 20.47
CA ASP A 74 7.31 12.54 21.16
C ASP A 74 8.28 11.49 20.53
N GLY A 75 8.76 11.68 19.28
CA GLY A 75 9.98 10.97 18.80
C GLY A 75 9.81 9.63 18.03
N ALA A 76 9.87 9.73 16.69
CA ALA A 76 10.12 8.71 15.65
C ALA A 76 10.41 7.25 16.08
N SER A 77 9.69 6.25 15.56
CA SER A 77 9.88 5.70 14.21
C SER A 77 8.85 4.60 13.86
N CYS A 78 7.80 4.95 13.13
CA CYS A 78 7.21 3.90 12.31
C CYS A 78 6.88 4.21 10.89
N ARG A 79 7.17 3.14 10.16
CA ARG A 79 6.71 2.89 8.83
C ARG A 79 5.32 2.28 8.94
N ARG A 80 4.28 3.13 8.86
CA ARG A 80 2.91 2.70 8.64
C ARG A 80 2.88 1.66 7.52
N ILE A 81 2.39 0.45 7.79
CA ILE A 81 2.22 -0.58 6.76
C ILE A 81 0.80 -0.50 6.21
N LEU A 82 0.69 -0.21 4.93
CA LEU A 82 -0.55 -0.28 4.16
C LEU A 82 -0.62 -1.64 3.47
N VAL A 83 -1.77 -2.29 3.52
CA VAL A 83 -2.03 -3.55 2.83
C VAL A 83 -3.20 -3.34 1.90
N THR A 84 -3.03 -3.65 0.61
CA THR A 84 -4.10 -3.52 -0.37
C THR A 84 -4.06 -4.67 -1.36
N ASN A 85 -5.22 -5.15 -1.79
CA ASN A 85 -5.29 -6.04 -2.94
C ASN A 85 -5.27 -5.22 -4.23
N ALA A 86 -4.65 -5.76 -5.28
CA ALA A 86 -4.58 -5.15 -6.59
C ALA A 86 -5.06 -6.11 -7.68
N SER A 87 -5.56 -5.53 -8.77
CA SER A 87 -6.02 -6.25 -9.96
C SER A 87 -4.90 -6.77 -10.86
N LEU A 88 -3.66 -6.56 -10.47
CA LEU A 88 -2.51 -7.11 -11.18
C LEU A 88 -2.40 -8.62 -10.93
N PRO A 89 -2.04 -9.42 -11.95
CA PRO A 89 -1.92 -10.87 -11.82
C PRO A 89 -0.68 -11.26 -11.02
N SER A 90 -0.78 -12.31 -10.21
CA SER A 90 0.37 -12.93 -9.56
C SER A 90 1.03 -13.92 -10.54
N SER A 91 2.04 -13.46 -11.28
CA SER A 91 2.70 -14.22 -12.35
C SER A 91 4.03 -14.86 -11.96
N LEU A 92 4.66 -14.45 -10.85
CA LEU A 92 5.94 -14.97 -10.38
C LEU A 92 5.77 -16.10 -9.36
N SER A 93 4.68 -16.08 -8.59
CA SER A 93 4.37 -17.14 -7.63
C SER A 93 4.01 -18.44 -8.34
N THR A 94 4.74 -19.50 -8.02
CA THR A 94 4.53 -20.85 -8.56
C THR A 94 3.97 -21.81 -7.50
N GLN A 95 3.97 -21.42 -6.23
CA GLN A 95 3.45 -22.22 -5.13
C GLN A 95 1.92 -22.11 -5.03
N ARG A 96 1.27 -23.24 -4.70
CA ARG A 96 -0.18 -23.27 -4.47
C ARG A 96 -0.55 -22.34 -3.30
N GLY A 97 -1.45 -21.39 -3.57
CA GLY A 97 -1.86 -20.40 -2.58
C GLY A 97 -0.82 -19.31 -2.29
N GLY A 98 0.26 -19.27 -3.08
CA GLY A 98 1.22 -18.17 -3.09
C GLY A 98 0.69 -17.01 -3.94
N GLN A 99 0.96 -15.79 -3.48
CA GLN A 99 0.67 -14.56 -4.20
C GLN A 99 1.93 -13.69 -4.26
N ASP A 100 2.02 -12.92 -5.33
CA ASP A 100 3.03 -11.89 -5.48
C ASP A 100 2.63 -10.64 -4.70
N VAL A 101 3.60 -10.01 -4.05
CA VAL A 101 3.40 -8.77 -3.31
C VAL A 101 4.42 -7.74 -3.79
N ILE A 102 3.97 -6.57 -4.25
CA ILE A 102 4.88 -5.43 -4.46
C ILE A 102 5.10 -4.75 -3.12
N LEU A 103 6.37 -4.59 -2.76
CA LEU A 103 6.83 -3.81 -1.63
C LEU A 103 7.25 -2.41 -2.11
N LEU A 104 6.56 -1.37 -1.62
CA LEU A 104 7.01 0.01 -1.75
C LEU A 104 7.67 0.47 -0.44
N PRO A 105 8.78 1.24 -0.52
CA PRO A 105 9.26 2.05 -1.65
C PRO A 105 10.17 1.29 -2.57
N ASP A 106 10.67 0.15 -2.11
CA ASP A 106 11.78 -0.59 -2.69
C ASP A 106 11.47 -1.03 -4.13
N ASN A 107 10.20 -1.00 -4.53
CA ASN A 107 9.69 -1.32 -5.85
C ASN A 107 10.14 -2.72 -6.29
N VAL A 108 10.04 -3.65 -5.35
CA VAL A 108 10.37 -5.07 -5.54
C VAL A 108 9.12 -5.92 -5.43
N ILE A 109 9.01 -6.93 -6.28
CA ILE A 109 8.01 -7.99 -6.19
C ILE A 109 8.59 -9.13 -5.36
N ILE A 110 7.85 -9.53 -4.34
CA ILE A 110 8.13 -10.68 -3.49
C ILE A 110 7.21 -11.81 -3.91
N ALA A 111 7.77 -12.90 -4.41
CA ALA A 111 7.01 -14.05 -4.89
C ALA A 111 6.77 -15.09 -3.80
N ASN A 112 5.76 -15.93 -3.99
CA ASN A 112 5.37 -17.06 -3.14
C ASN A 112 5.05 -16.64 -1.69
N VAL A 113 4.39 -15.50 -1.53
CA VAL A 113 3.88 -15.08 -0.23
C VAL A 113 2.57 -15.82 0.05
N THR A 114 2.53 -16.54 1.17
CA THR A 114 1.33 -17.26 1.61
C THR A 114 0.85 -16.71 2.95
N PRO A 115 -0.43 -16.89 3.31
CA PRO A 115 -0.95 -16.48 4.62
C PRO A 115 -0.14 -17.00 5.82
N ARG A 116 0.48 -18.19 5.69
CA ARG A 116 1.33 -18.79 6.73
C ARG A 116 2.67 -18.09 6.90
N ARG A 117 3.15 -17.41 5.85
CA ARG A 117 4.43 -16.71 5.81
C ARG A 117 4.31 -15.22 6.11
N SER A 118 3.14 -14.72 6.49
CA SER A 118 2.90 -13.29 6.77
C SER A 118 3.86 -12.73 7.82
N SER A 119 4.07 -13.41 8.95
CA SER A 119 5.00 -12.94 9.98
C SER A 119 6.46 -12.93 9.48
N GLN A 120 6.85 -13.95 8.70
CA GLN A 120 8.17 -14.02 8.07
C GLN A 120 8.37 -12.90 7.04
N LEU A 121 7.31 -12.53 6.30
CA LEU A 121 7.34 -11.40 5.36
C LEU A 121 7.60 -10.09 6.09
N LEU A 122 6.90 -9.86 7.21
CA LEU A 122 7.13 -8.66 8.01
C LEU A 122 8.57 -8.63 8.56
N ASP A 123 9.08 -9.75 9.06
CA ASP A 123 10.48 -9.87 9.48
C ASP A 123 11.45 -9.50 8.35
N PHE A 124 11.21 -9.99 7.13
CA PHE A 124 11.99 -9.64 5.95
C PHE A 124 11.93 -8.14 5.62
N VAL A 125 10.74 -7.56 5.63
CA VAL A 125 10.51 -6.13 5.38
C VAL A 125 11.22 -5.25 6.42
N PHE A 126 11.37 -5.73 7.65
CA PHE A 126 12.14 -5.07 8.71
C PHE A 126 13.63 -5.45 8.73
N GLY A 127 14.15 -6.04 7.66
CA GLY A 127 15.59 -6.29 7.46
C GLY A 127 16.13 -7.60 8.04
N LYS A 128 15.27 -8.50 8.55
CA LYS A 128 15.73 -9.83 8.96
C LYS A 128 15.97 -10.72 7.73
N PRO A 129 16.98 -11.60 7.76
CA PRO A 129 17.24 -12.53 6.67
C PRO A 129 16.04 -13.45 6.43
N SER A 130 15.74 -13.71 5.16
CA SER A 130 14.61 -14.53 4.74
C SER A 130 14.90 -15.24 3.41
N THR A 131 14.11 -16.26 3.11
CA THR A 131 14.18 -17.08 1.90
C THR A 131 13.20 -16.63 0.81
N PHE A 132 12.66 -15.41 0.88
CA PHE A 132 11.79 -14.91 -0.17
C PHE A 132 12.56 -14.67 -1.47
N VAL A 133 11.92 -15.00 -2.59
CA VAL A 133 12.43 -14.67 -3.91
C VAL A 133 11.93 -13.28 -4.25
N THR A 134 12.85 -12.35 -4.47
CA THR A 134 12.54 -10.96 -4.86
C THR A 134 12.98 -10.67 -6.29
N ARG A 135 12.19 -9.89 -7.02
CA ARG A 135 12.54 -9.35 -8.34
C ARG A 135 12.20 -7.87 -8.42
N PRO A 136 12.92 -7.05 -9.21
CA PRO A 136 12.50 -5.69 -9.48
C PRO A 136 11.10 -5.66 -10.11
N SER A 137 10.27 -4.70 -9.69
CA SER A 137 9.01 -4.40 -10.38
C SER A 137 9.31 -3.88 -11.80
N PRO A 138 8.57 -4.31 -12.83
CA PRO A 138 8.73 -3.78 -14.19
C PRO A 138 8.16 -2.36 -14.32
N TYR A 139 7.44 -1.86 -13.31
CA TYR A 139 6.76 -0.58 -13.37
C TYR A 139 7.61 0.51 -12.71
N ARG A 140 7.96 1.53 -13.48
CA ARG A 140 8.51 2.79 -12.94
C ARG A 140 7.41 3.67 -12.38
N ASN A 141 6.24 3.67 -13.03
CA ASN A 141 5.09 4.48 -12.66
C ASN A 141 3.90 3.57 -12.34
N LEU A 142 3.61 3.37 -11.06
CA LEU A 142 2.46 2.57 -10.62
C LEU A 142 1.36 3.48 -10.06
N ILE A 143 0.24 3.55 -10.78
CA ILE A 143 -0.94 4.33 -10.40
C ILE A 143 -1.99 3.39 -9.83
N LEU A 144 -2.39 3.61 -8.59
CA LEU A 144 -3.38 2.80 -7.89
C LEU A 144 -4.69 3.57 -7.78
N ILE A 145 -5.78 2.96 -8.24
CA ILE A 145 -7.12 3.55 -8.22
C ILE A 145 -8.04 2.64 -7.42
N CYS A 146 -8.67 3.16 -6.37
CA CYS A 146 -9.67 2.39 -5.63
C CYS A 146 -10.82 2.00 -6.57
N GLY A 147 -11.04 0.69 -6.72
CA GLY A 147 -12.13 0.11 -7.51
C GLY A 147 -13.06 -0.77 -6.67
N HIS A 148 -12.97 -0.69 -5.34
CA HIS A 148 -13.59 -1.61 -4.40
C HIS A 148 -15.10 -1.38 -4.26
N GLY A 149 -15.87 -1.90 -5.21
CA GLY A 149 -17.32 -1.66 -5.31
C GLY A 149 -18.15 -2.22 -4.16
N SER A 150 -17.75 -3.36 -3.62
CA SER A 150 -18.40 -3.99 -2.48
C SER A 150 -18.25 -3.21 -1.16
N LYS A 151 -17.20 -2.38 -1.04
CA LYS A 151 -16.96 -1.47 0.09
C LYS A 151 -17.57 -0.09 -0.14
N ASP A 152 -17.39 0.49 -1.33
CA ASP A 152 -18.00 1.75 -1.74
C ASP A 152 -18.44 1.69 -3.20
N ARG A 153 -19.76 1.77 -3.43
CA ARG A 153 -20.36 1.72 -4.77
C ARG A 153 -19.83 2.82 -5.71
N ARG A 154 -19.45 3.98 -5.17
CA ARG A 154 -18.85 5.07 -5.95
C ARG A 154 -17.48 4.66 -6.47
N CYS A 155 -16.65 4.01 -5.66
CA CYS A 155 -15.36 3.47 -6.10
C CYS A 155 -15.54 2.36 -7.14
N GLY A 156 -16.51 1.47 -6.96
CA GLY A 156 -16.82 0.41 -7.95
C GLY A 156 -17.29 0.94 -9.31
N THR A 157 -17.96 2.09 -9.32
CA THR A 157 -18.47 2.71 -10.56
C THR A 157 -17.40 3.59 -11.21
N ILE A 158 -16.77 4.49 -10.44
CA ILE A 158 -15.83 5.51 -10.93
C ILE A 158 -14.44 4.91 -11.19
N GLY A 159 -13.98 3.98 -10.36
CA GLY A 159 -12.64 3.40 -10.45
C GLY A 159 -12.31 2.81 -11.83
N PRO A 160 -13.16 1.95 -12.42
CA PRO A 160 -12.94 1.42 -13.77
C PRO A 160 -12.89 2.49 -14.87
N MET A 161 -13.69 3.56 -14.74
CA MET A 161 -13.70 4.70 -15.68
C MET A 161 -12.38 5.47 -15.59
N LEU A 162 -11.93 5.78 -14.38
CA LEU A 162 -10.64 6.45 -14.13
C LEU A 162 -9.47 5.60 -14.63
N ARG A 163 -9.48 4.28 -14.38
CA ARG A 163 -8.44 3.37 -14.90
C ARG A 163 -8.37 3.47 -16.41
N LYS A 164 -9.50 3.35 -17.11
CA LYS A 164 -9.53 3.40 -18.58
C LYS A 164 -9.01 4.74 -19.10
N SER A 165 -9.45 5.85 -18.50
CA SER A 165 -9.02 7.20 -18.88
C SER A 165 -7.54 7.42 -18.63
N MET A 166 -7.02 7.11 -17.44
CA MET A 166 -5.59 7.26 -17.12
C MET A 166 -4.70 6.36 -17.98
N GLN A 167 -5.12 5.11 -18.24
CA GLN A 167 -4.39 4.23 -19.16
C GLN A 167 -4.34 4.82 -20.57
N GLN A 168 -5.42 5.46 -21.04
CA GLN A 168 -5.40 6.15 -22.33
C GLN A 168 -4.43 7.33 -22.31
N SER A 169 -4.51 8.19 -21.30
CA SER A 169 -3.61 9.35 -21.18
C SER A 169 -2.13 8.96 -21.10
N LEU A 170 -1.78 7.90 -20.38
CA LEU A 170 -0.40 7.40 -20.31
C LEU A 170 0.08 6.85 -21.66
N ARG A 171 -0.80 6.20 -22.43
CA ARG A 171 -0.47 5.76 -23.79
C ARG A 171 -0.28 6.94 -24.73
N ASP A 172 -1.18 7.92 -24.70
CA ASP A 172 -1.12 9.11 -25.57
C ASP A 172 0.15 9.93 -25.28
N ALA A 173 0.54 10.05 -24.01
CA ALA A 173 1.76 10.70 -23.57
C ALA A 173 3.02 9.82 -23.72
N CYS A 174 2.91 8.59 -24.26
CA CYS A 174 4.01 7.65 -24.45
C CYS A 174 4.84 7.38 -23.17
N VAL A 175 4.19 7.34 -21.99
CA VAL A 175 4.87 7.09 -20.72
C VAL A 175 5.20 5.61 -20.58
N ALA A 176 6.45 5.25 -20.84
CA ALA A 176 6.96 3.89 -20.71
C ALA A 176 6.91 3.37 -19.26
N ASP A 177 6.94 2.04 -19.11
CA ASP A 177 7.00 1.33 -17.84
C ASP A 177 5.92 1.78 -16.82
N SER A 178 4.75 2.17 -17.32
CA SER A 178 3.64 2.68 -16.51
C SER A 178 2.51 1.66 -16.40
N GLN A 179 1.91 1.58 -15.22
CA GLN A 179 0.81 0.66 -14.94
C GLN A 179 -0.25 1.34 -14.09
N VAL A 180 -1.50 1.18 -14.50
CA VAL A 180 -2.67 1.59 -13.73
C VAL A 180 -3.40 0.35 -13.24
N ALA A 181 -3.60 0.23 -11.93
CA ALA A 181 -4.24 -0.93 -11.32
C ALA A 181 -5.48 -0.50 -10.52
N LEU A 182 -6.53 -1.33 -10.55
CA LEU A 182 -7.58 -1.22 -9.54
C LEU A 182 -7.07 -1.84 -8.25
N VAL A 183 -7.42 -1.21 -7.13
CA VAL A 183 -7.07 -1.71 -5.80
C VAL A 183 -8.29 -1.72 -4.87
N SER A 184 -8.18 -2.51 -3.81
CA SER A 184 -9.05 -2.38 -2.65
C SER A 184 -8.97 -0.97 -2.05
N HIS A 185 -9.85 -0.63 -1.11
CA HIS A 185 -9.86 0.68 -0.46
C HIS A 185 -8.45 1.18 -0.03
N LEU A 186 -8.13 2.43 -0.38
CA LEU A 186 -6.87 3.11 -0.10
C LEU A 186 -7.09 4.08 1.06
N GLY A 187 -7.09 3.61 2.31
CA GLY A 187 -7.33 4.49 3.44
C GLY A 187 -7.67 3.72 4.71
N GLY A 188 -6.82 3.85 5.72
CA GLY A 188 -7.01 3.23 7.01
C GLY A 188 -8.12 3.91 7.80
N THR A 189 -9.16 3.14 8.12
CA THR A 189 -9.70 3.04 9.48
C THR A 189 -10.13 1.59 9.64
N ILE A 190 -9.26 0.78 10.24
CA ILE A 190 -9.68 -0.51 10.79
C ILE A 190 -10.37 -0.14 12.11
N ARG A 191 -11.68 -0.44 12.18
CA ARG A 191 -12.65 -0.19 13.28
C ARG A 191 -13.34 1.18 13.28
N SER A 192 -14.62 1.16 12.90
CA SER A 192 -15.66 1.96 13.59
C SER A 192 -15.91 1.38 14.98
#